data_AF-A0A2E6I4Y3-F1
#
_entry.id   AF-A0A2E6I4Y3-F1
#
_cell.length_a   1.000
_cell.length_b   1.000
_cell.length_c   1.000
_cell.angle_alpha   90.00
_cell.angle_beta   90.00
_cell.angle_gamma   90.00
#
_symmetry.space_group_name_H-M   'P 1'
#
loop_
_entity.id
_entity.type
_entity.pdbx_description
1 polymer ?
#
loop_
_entity_poly.entity_id
_entity_poly.type
_entity_poly.pdbx_seq_one_letter_code
_entity_poly.pdbx_strand_id
1 'polypeptide(L)' 'MKRGRENSDVEKFSEAEGIERKYRYRSLILKRKIKLPRVVARGMVGPDCAVHLYSQEVGKKAG' A
#
# COMPACT_ATOMS: atom_id res chain seq x y z
N MET A 1 -11.01 -38.12 -9.77
CA MET A 1 -10.30 -37.04 -9.06
C MET A 1 -9.43 -36.28 -10.07
N LYS A 2 -9.86 -35.12 -10.57
CA LYS A 2 -9.06 -34.28 -11.49
C LYS A 2 -8.48 -33.13 -10.66
N ARG A 3 -7.14 -33.12 -10.50
CA ARG A 3 -6.39 -32.07 -9.80
C ARG A 3 -6.59 -30.76 -10.54
N GLY A 4 -7.20 -29.78 -9.85
CA GLY A 4 -7.31 -28.41 -10.33
C GLY A 4 -5.90 -27.85 -10.54
N ARG A 5 -5.60 -27.48 -11.78
CA ARG A 5 -4.39 -26.73 -12.11
C ARG A 5 -4.68 -25.29 -11.68
N GLU A 6 -4.19 -24.91 -10.51
CA GLU A 6 -4.23 -23.52 -10.07
C GLU A 6 -3.42 -22.69 -11.06
N ASN A 7 -4.12 -21.90 -11.87
CA ASN A 7 -3.53 -20.90 -12.75
C ASN A 7 -2.86 -19.84 -11.87
N SER A 8 -1.57 -20.01 -11.60
CA SER A 8 -0.72 -18.91 -11.14
C SER A 8 -0.20 -18.16 -12.35
N ASP A 9 -1.06 -17.34 -12.94
CA ASP A 9 -0.66 -16.23 -13.79
C ASP A 9 -0.04 -15.15 -12.86
N VAL A 10 1.12 -15.47 -12.27
CA VAL A 10 1.97 -14.46 -11.64
C VAL A 10 2.59 -13.69 -12.80
N GLU A 11 1.87 -12.65 -13.23
CA GLU A 11 2.37 -11.62 -14.14
C GLU A 11 3.76 -11.19 -13.67
N LYS A 12 4.79 -11.62 -14.39
CA LYS A 12 6.18 -11.24 -14.15
C LYS A 12 6.35 -9.79 -14.59
N PHE A 13 6.01 -8.86 -13.71
CA PHE A 13 6.33 -7.44 -13.92
C PHE A 13 7.83 -7.26 -13.99
N SER A 14 8.29 -6.40 -14.90
CA SER A 14 9.69 -5.97 -14.91
C SER A 14 10.04 -5.33 -13.56
N GLU A 15 11.29 -5.45 -13.12
CA GLU A 15 11.76 -4.81 -11.89
C GLU A 15 11.46 -3.29 -11.91
N ALA A 16 11.58 -2.66 -13.08
CA ALA A 16 11.25 -1.26 -13.30
C ALA A 16 9.76 -0.95 -13.04
N GLU A 17 8.84 -1.80 -13.53
CA GLU A 17 7.40 -1.64 -13.32
C GLU A 17 7.01 -1.84 -11.86
N GLY A 18 7.65 -2.79 -11.18
CA GLY A 18 7.46 -3.02 -9.75
C GLY A 18 7.87 -1.79 -8.92
N ILE A 19 9.00 -1.18 -9.28
CA ILE A 19 9.51 0.04 -8.65
C ILE A 19 8.57 1.21 -8.92
N GLU A 20 8.15 1.43 -10.16
CA GLU A 20 7.23 2.50 -10.54
C GLU A 20 5.92 2.40 -9.75
N ARG A 21 5.33 1.20 -9.73
CA ARG A 21 4.08 0.92 -9.01
C ARG A 21 4.23 1.23 -7.52
N LYS A 22 5.33 0.82 -6.89
CA LYS A 22 5.64 1.11 -5.48
C LYS A 22 5.70 2.61 -5.21
N TYR A 23 6.40 3.38 -6.05
CA TYR A 23 6.49 4.83 -5.90
C TYR A 23 5.16 5.53 -6.14
N ARG A 24 4.37 5.06 -7.12
CA ARG A 24 3.03 5.56 -7.40
C ARG A 24 2.12 5.40 -6.19
N TYR A 25 2.04 4.20 -5.62
CA TYR A 25 1.22 3.97 -4.42
C TYR A 25 1.72 4.77 -3.21
N ARG A 26 3.04 4.83 -3.00
CA ARG A 26 3.63 5.68 -1.95
C ARG A 26 3.19 7.13 -2.09
N SER A 27 3.18 7.68 -3.31
CA SER A 27 2.72 9.05 -3.56
C SER A 27 1.25 9.26 -3.23
N LEU A 28 0.39 8.27 -3.51
CA LEU A 28 -1.05 8.33 -3.25
C LEU A 28 -1.36 8.30 -1.75
N ILE A 29 -0.60 7.49 -0.99
CA ILE A 29 -0.70 7.42 0.49
C ILE A 29 -0.27 8.75 1.10
N LEU A 30 0.88 9.30 0.67
CA LEU A 30 1.40 10.59 1.16
C LEU A 30 0.43 11.74 0.87
N LYS A 31 -0.21 11.74 -0.31
CA LYS A 31 -1.24 12.72 -0.70
C LYS A 31 -2.62 12.45 -0.05
N ARG A 32 -2.74 11.43 0.81
CA ARG A 32 -3.99 10.98 1.44
C ARG A 32 -5.13 10.69 0.44
N LYS A 33 -4.79 10.33 -0.80
CA LYS A 33 -5.77 9.99 -1.85
C LYS A 33 -6.29 8.56 -1.71
N ILE A 34 -5.55 7.70 -1.02
CA ILE A 34 -5.94 6.35 -0.67
C ILE A 34 -5.77 6.17 0.83
N LYS A 35 -6.77 5.57 1.49
CA LYS A 35 -6.70 5.22 2.90
C LYS A 35 -6.39 3.74 3.04
N LEU A 36 -5.20 3.43 3.54
CA LEU A 36 -4.80 2.08 3.93
C LEU A 36 -4.79 1.93 5.45
N PRO A 37 -4.96 0.70 5.98
CA PRO A 37 -4.69 0.44 7.38
C PRO A 37 -3.24 0.80 7.73
N ARG A 38 -3.02 1.36 8.93
CA ARG A 38 -1.69 1.80 9.41
C ARG A 38 -0.62 0.71 9.27
N VAL A 39 -0.97 -0.54 9.54
CA VAL A 39 -0.07 -1.70 9.45
C VAL A 39 0.43 -1.89 8.01
N VAL A 40 -0.45 -1.72 7.01
CA VAL A 40 -0.12 -1.84 5.60
C VAL A 40 0.69 -0.62 5.14
N ALA A 41 0.28 0.59 5.51
CA ALA A 41 1.00 1.81 5.17
C ALA A 41 2.44 1.81 5.69
N ARG A 42 2.68 1.25 6.89
CA ARG A 42 4.02 1.11 7.48
C ARG A 42 5.01 0.39 6.55
N GLY A 43 4.57 -0.66 5.84
CA GLY A 43 5.41 -1.37 4.89
C GLY A 43 5.71 -0.59 3.60
N MET A 44 4.88 0.40 3.26
CA MET A 44 4.99 1.17 2.01
C MET A 44 5.72 2.50 2.18
N VAL A 45 5.46 3.23 3.27
CA VAL A 45 6.00 4.57 3.52
C VAL A 45 7.02 4.63 4.65
N GLY A 46 7.14 3.56 5.44
CA GLY A 46 8.00 3.48 6.63
C GLY A 46 7.24 3.74 7.95
N PRO A 47 7.80 3.30 9.09
CA PRO A 47 7.17 3.39 10.40
C PRO A 47 6.87 4.83 10.85
N ASP A 48 7.87 5.71 10.84
CA ASP A 48 7.71 7.11 11.27
C ASP A 48 6.71 7.85 10.41
N CYS A 49 6.79 7.69 9.09
CA CYS A 49 5.89 8.34 8.16
C CYS A 49 4.44 7.85 8.33
N ALA A 50 4.25 6.53 8.53
CA ALA A 50 2.93 5.98 8.82
C ALA A 50 2.39 6.45 10.18
N VAL A 51 3.23 6.63 11.20
CA VAL A 51 2.79 7.23 12.47
C VAL A 51 2.34 8.67 12.24
N HIS A 52 3.14 9.53 11.63
CA HIS A 52 2.77 10.93 11.40
C HIS A 52 1.49 11.09 10.56
N LEU A 53 1.36 10.30 9.49
CA LEU A 53 0.21 10.37 8.59
C LEU A 53 -1.11 10.00 9.29
N TYR A 54 -1.08 8.98 10.15
CA TYR A 54 -2.28 8.35 10.72
C TYR A 54 -2.49 8.66 12.21
N SER A 55 -1.50 9.21 12.91
CA SER A 55 -1.63 9.61 14.33
C SER A 55 -2.50 10.85 14.51
N GLN A 56 -2.67 11.67 13.46
CA GLN A 56 -3.57 12.81 13.49
C GLN A 56 -5.06 12.44 13.36
N GLU A 57 -5.38 11.19 13.02
CA GLU A 57 -6.78 10.74 12.90
C GLU A 57 -7.45 10.50 14.28
N VAL A 58 -6.68 10.46 15.37
CA VAL A 58 -7.24 10.41 16.73
C VAL A 58 -7.82 11.78 17.15
N GLY A 59 -7.48 12.87 16.46
CA GLY A 59 -7.99 14.22 16.74
C GLY A 59 -8.96 14.78 15.70
N LYS A 60 -9.22 14.09 14.58
CA LYS A 60 -10.13 14.56 13.52
C LYS A 60 -11.40 13.71 13.42
N LYS A 61 -12.15 13.66 14.52
CA LYS A 61 -13.61 13.46 14.51
C LYS A 61 -14.27 14.72 15.07
N ALA A 62 -14.34 15.77 14.26
CA ALA A 62 -15.28 16.88 14.40
C ALA A 62 -15.19 17.70 13.11
N GLY A 63 -16.30 17.74 12.36
CA GLY A 63 -16.42 18.34 11.04
C GLY A 63 -17.46 17.56 10.26
#